data_AF-A0A8H7U7G2-F1
#
_entry.id   AF-A0A8H7U7G2-F1
#
_cell.length_a   1.000
_cell.length_b   1.000
_cell.length_c   1.000
_cell.angle_alpha   90.00
_cell.angle_beta   90.00
_cell.angle_gamma   90.00
#
_symmetry.space_group_name_H-M   'P 1'
#
loop_
_entity.id
_entity.type
_entity.pdbx_description
1 polymer ?
#
loop_
_entity_poly.entity_id
_entity_poly.type
_entity_poly.pdbx_seq_one_letter_code
_entity_poly.pdbx_strand_id
1 'polypeptide(L)'
;MSSNVHGVKKVKTSEEIAQARKEKEAVKIKEYNGLVSKCRREVENKNFDNTTLKLTSQILQYNPDFYTIWNYRREILLNGIFLEMTEEEKEATLKQELGFFMELIRINPKSYWLWNHRRWCLATMAKPDWKQELKLVGKMLDLDARNFHGWGYRRYVIDEMTRGQVDTQELDKSEYEYTSTKIKQSFSNYSAWHYRSKLLPSIIKDITTEERKAIGKSEIDMIKNALYTEPDDQSAWLYYWWLVGRVPKDVKLLGAYTVPDKTSIFLVFDDEVLLARDINVQDASGQKISGHWFGVASTTAKQPSCVWALNANTVGEQKWKDVCLTAEDILLDSPEKRFCVPSEAIQIKETADKDVIALVRQLEACPDDKTVSVCKLTSKREEESNSIWQVEDHESLLLNEIESLEELLELEPDSKWLLQTMAHFLLQLDLLRRQQGSTVEVESDIRSRALKIIRQLSSIDPDRSQRYIDWEHNVTKAPLNSGLDEINGQLRSSIQEHLDRK
;
A
#
# COMPACT_ATOMS: atom_id res chain seq x y z
N MET A 1 15.70 32.54 11.14
CA MET A 1 15.87 31.97 9.80
C MET A 1 14.57 31.27 9.47
N SER A 2 13.86 31.71 8.43
CA SER A 2 12.73 30.94 7.89
C SER A 2 13.31 29.63 7.35
N SER A 3 12.71 28.49 7.69
CA SER A 3 13.03 27.17 7.16
C SER A 3 12.64 27.02 5.67
N ASN A 4 12.91 28.07 4.87
CA ASN A 4 12.82 28.06 3.42
C ASN A 4 13.99 27.26 2.84
N VAL A 5 14.05 25.97 3.15
CA VAL A 5 14.97 25.02 2.51
C VAL A 5 14.47 24.69 1.09
N HIS A 6 13.19 24.98 0.80
CA HIS A 6 12.53 24.70 -0.47
C HIS A 6 12.12 25.98 -1.19
N GLY A 7 12.32 26.04 -2.51
CA GLY A 7 11.82 27.14 -3.36
C GLY A 7 12.63 28.45 -3.33
N VAL A 8 13.77 28.50 -2.62
CA VAL A 8 14.63 29.70 -2.62
C VAL A 8 15.37 29.82 -3.95
N LYS A 9 14.95 30.77 -4.78
CA LYS A 9 15.65 31.11 -6.03
C LYS A 9 17.08 31.55 -5.69
N LYS A 10 18.07 30.91 -6.31
CA LYS A 10 19.47 31.33 -6.22
C LYS A 10 19.62 32.69 -6.92
N VAL A 11 19.78 33.76 -6.14
CA VAL A 11 20.05 35.10 -6.67
C VAL A 11 21.57 35.30 -6.68
N LYS A 12 22.17 35.57 -7.85
CA LYS A 12 23.56 36.04 -7.94
C LYS A 12 23.64 37.37 -7.18
N THR A 13 24.22 37.34 -6.00
CA THR A 13 24.41 38.50 -5.13
C THR A 13 25.89 38.87 -5.14
N SER A 14 26.22 40.16 -5.15
CA SER A 14 27.61 40.60 -5.00
C SER A 14 28.15 40.16 -3.64
N GLU A 15 29.48 39.98 -3.54
CA GLU A 15 30.13 39.56 -2.29
C GLU A 15 29.81 40.52 -1.13
N GLU A 16 29.73 41.83 -1.40
CA GLU A 16 29.33 42.84 -0.41
C GLU A 16 27.90 42.66 0.11
N ILE A 17 26.93 42.37 -0.78
CA ILE A 17 25.53 42.12 -0.37
C ILE A 17 25.43 40.80 0.40
N ALA A 18 26.19 39.77 0.00
CA ALA A 18 26.25 38.50 0.70
C ALA A 18 26.85 38.65 2.11
N GLN A 19 27.91 39.44 2.25
CA GLN A 19 28.56 39.73 3.54
C GLN A 19 27.63 40.54 4.46
N ALA A 20 27.00 41.60 3.95
CA ALA A 20 26.03 42.38 4.72
C ALA A 20 24.82 41.53 5.17
N ARG A 21 24.37 40.58 4.35
CA ARG A 21 23.32 39.61 4.74
C ARG A 21 23.79 38.68 5.85
N LYS A 22 25.00 38.13 5.76
CA LYS A 22 25.58 37.27 6.81
C LYS A 22 25.69 38.00 8.15
N GLU A 23 26.16 39.24 8.14
CA GLU A 23 26.29 40.05 9.36
C GLU A 23 24.92 40.32 10.00
N LYS A 24 23.91 40.67 9.18
CA LYS A 24 22.53 40.84 9.65
C LYS A 24 21.92 39.55 10.20
N GLU A 25 22.22 38.41 9.58
CA GLU A 25 21.77 37.10 10.06
C GLU A 25 22.48 36.69 11.34
N ALA A 26 23.78 36.97 11.49
CA ALA A 26 24.55 36.66 12.70
C ALA A 26 23.97 37.32 13.95
N VAL A 27 23.54 38.59 13.85
CA VAL A 27 22.85 39.29 14.94
C VAL A 27 21.57 38.55 15.33
N LYS A 28 20.72 38.21 14.35
CA LYS A 28 19.47 37.46 14.60
C LYS A 28 19.71 36.07 15.19
N ILE A 29 20.77 35.37 14.75
CA ILE A 29 21.15 34.06 15.29
C ILE A 29 21.56 34.21 16.76
N LYS A 30 22.36 35.22 17.08
CA LYS A 30 22.78 35.49 18.45
C LYS A 30 21.59 35.79 19.36
N GLU A 31 20.66 36.63 18.91
CA GLU A 31 19.41 36.94 19.62
C GLU A 31 18.56 35.68 19.82
N TYR A 32 18.36 34.88 18.77
CA TYR A 32 17.59 33.64 18.81
C TYR A 32 18.21 32.62 19.79
N ASN A 33 19.53 32.40 19.72
CA ASN A 33 20.24 31.51 20.63
C ASN A 33 20.13 32.00 22.08
N GLY A 34 20.22 33.32 22.31
CA GLY A 34 19.99 33.90 23.63
C GLY A 34 18.59 33.62 24.18
N LEU A 35 17.55 33.73 23.34
CA LEU A 35 16.17 33.38 23.71
C LEU A 35 16.04 31.90 24.06
N VAL A 36 16.60 31.02 23.23
CA VAL A 36 16.56 29.55 23.46
C VAL A 36 17.27 29.19 24.76
N SER A 37 18.48 29.71 25.00
CA SER A 37 19.22 29.47 26.24
C SER A 37 18.49 30.01 27.46
N LYS A 38 17.83 31.17 27.36
CA LYS A 38 17.00 31.69 28.45
C LYS A 38 15.81 30.77 28.73
N CYS A 39 15.04 30.40 27.71
CA CYS A 39 13.89 29.51 27.84
C CYS A 39 14.28 28.17 28.47
N ARG A 40 15.39 27.57 28.03
CA ARG A 40 15.89 26.31 28.59
C ARG A 40 16.18 26.44 30.09
N ARG A 41 16.90 27.48 30.51
CA ARG A 41 17.22 27.70 31.93
C ARG A 41 15.96 27.87 32.79
N GLU A 42 14.97 28.62 32.32
CA GLU A 42 13.71 28.78 33.07
C GLU A 42 12.98 27.45 33.24
N VAL A 43 12.94 26.62 32.19
CA VAL A 43 12.33 25.28 32.25
C VAL A 43 13.10 24.34 33.17
N GLU A 44 14.44 24.33 33.09
CA GLU A 44 15.31 23.53 33.98
C GLU A 44 15.12 23.91 35.45
N ASN A 45 14.89 25.19 35.74
CA ASN A 45 14.58 25.70 37.06
C ASN A 45 13.12 25.49 37.49
N LYS A 46 12.28 24.87 36.64
CA LYS A 46 10.84 24.66 36.85
C LYS A 46 10.03 25.95 37.02
N ASN A 47 10.47 27.05 36.41
CA ASN A 47 9.76 28.32 36.39
C ASN A 47 8.63 28.29 35.34
N PHE A 48 7.54 27.59 35.66
CA PHE A 48 6.41 27.36 34.75
C PHE A 48 5.34 28.45 34.86
N ASP A 49 5.70 29.66 34.45
CA ASP A 49 4.81 30.83 34.46
C ASP A 49 4.53 31.38 33.06
N ASN A 50 3.69 32.43 33.00
CA ASN A 50 3.37 33.13 31.76
C ASN A 50 4.59 33.81 31.10
N THR A 51 5.62 34.16 31.87
CA THR A 51 6.85 34.76 31.36
C THR A 51 7.62 33.74 30.54
N THR A 52 7.77 32.53 31.07
CA THR A 52 8.44 31.40 30.40
C THR A 52 7.61 30.90 29.22
N LEU A 53 6.28 30.87 29.33
CA LEU A 53 5.41 30.57 28.20
C LEU A 53 5.64 31.55 27.02
N LYS A 54 5.75 32.86 27.31
CA LYS A 54 6.00 33.88 26.28
C LYS A 54 7.35 33.70 25.57
N LEU A 55 8.38 33.20 26.27
CA LEU A 55 9.66 32.86 25.63
C LEU A 55 9.46 31.76 24.57
N THR A 56 8.67 30.73 24.87
CA THR A 56 8.35 29.69 23.88
C THR A 56 7.61 30.27 22.67
N SER A 57 6.66 31.19 22.87
CA SER A 57 5.96 31.87 21.77
C SER A 57 6.92 32.61 20.84
N GLN A 58 7.86 33.38 21.42
CA GLN A 58 8.86 34.12 20.65
C GLN A 58 9.74 33.18 19.84
N ILE A 59 10.20 32.07 20.42
CA ILE A 59 11.05 31.11 19.73
C ILE A 59 10.30 30.43 18.57
N LEU A 60 9.03 30.07 18.78
CA LEU A 60 8.20 29.39 17.78
C LEU A 60 7.76 30.32 16.64
N GLN A 61 7.59 31.62 16.89
CA GLN A 61 7.41 32.63 15.84
C GLN A 61 8.64 32.75 14.92
N TYR A 62 9.83 32.40 15.42
CA TYR A 62 11.04 32.31 14.59
C TYR A 62 11.16 30.96 13.88
N ASN A 63 10.86 29.87 14.57
CA ASN A 63 11.01 28.51 14.07
C ASN A 63 9.94 27.57 14.67
N PRO A 64 8.80 27.36 13.98
CA PRO A 64 7.75 26.45 14.44
C PRO A 64 8.17 24.97 14.39
N ASP A 65 9.28 24.62 13.76
CA ASP A 65 9.76 23.22 13.69
C ASP A 65 10.67 22.84 14.86
N PHE A 66 10.94 23.75 15.80
CA PHE A 66 11.74 23.42 16.97
C PHE A 66 10.91 22.63 18.01
N TYR A 67 10.88 21.31 17.83
CA TYR A 67 10.05 20.39 18.60
C TYR A 67 10.25 20.44 20.12
N THR A 68 11.48 20.65 20.60
CA THR A 68 11.76 20.73 22.04
C THR A 68 10.99 21.88 22.69
N ILE A 69 10.81 22.99 21.98
CA ILE A 69 10.10 24.17 22.49
C ILE A 69 8.60 23.90 22.61
N TRP A 70 8.02 23.10 21.71
CA TRP A 70 6.64 22.63 21.86
C TRP A 70 6.46 21.74 23.09
N ASN A 71 7.45 20.89 23.40
CA ASN A 71 7.44 20.08 24.62
C ASN A 71 7.50 20.98 25.87
N TYR A 72 8.43 21.92 25.91
CA TYR A 72 8.51 22.90 27.00
C TYR A 72 7.21 23.68 27.16
N ARG A 73 6.61 24.14 26.05
CA ARG A 73 5.33 24.86 26.06
C ARG A 73 4.22 24.03 26.73
N ARG A 74 4.10 22.74 26.39
CA ARG A 74 3.13 21.84 27.03
C ARG A 74 3.44 21.58 28.50
N GLU A 75 4.72 21.43 28.85
CA GLU A 75 5.16 21.23 30.22
C GLU A 75 4.81 22.45 31.11
N ILE A 76 5.06 23.67 30.62
CA ILE A 76 4.70 24.92 31.30
C ILE A 76 3.18 25.03 31.49
N LEU A 77 2.40 24.68 30.47
CA LEU A 77 0.94 24.70 30.54
C LEU A 77 0.42 23.69 31.57
N LEU A 78 0.87 22.42 31.50
CA LEU A 78 0.37 21.33 32.35
C LEU A 78 0.83 21.44 33.80
N ASN A 79 2.10 21.76 34.02
CA ASN A 79 2.74 21.69 35.34
C ASN A 79 2.85 23.04 36.05
N GLY A 80 2.30 24.10 35.47
CA GLY A 80 2.31 25.43 36.06
C GLY A 80 0.98 26.14 35.85
N ILE A 81 0.72 26.58 34.61
CA ILE A 81 -0.40 27.48 34.31
C ILE A 81 -1.76 26.84 34.63
N PHE A 82 -1.96 25.57 34.27
CA PHE A 82 -3.25 24.89 34.49
C PHE A 82 -3.50 24.45 35.93
N LEU A 83 -2.48 24.39 36.79
CA LEU A 83 -2.64 23.87 38.16
C LEU A 83 -3.53 24.77 39.03
N GLU A 84 -3.48 26.07 38.79
CA GLU A 84 -4.19 27.10 39.57
C GLU A 84 -5.43 27.65 38.84
N MET A 85 -5.82 27.05 37.71
CA MET A 85 -6.92 27.51 36.86
C MET A 85 -8.20 26.71 37.07
N THR A 86 -9.35 27.38 36.95
CA THR A 86 -10.62 26.67 36.77
C THR A 86 -10.68 26.02 35.38
N GLU A 87 -11.59 25.07 35.17
CA GLU A 87 -11.77 24.47 33.84
C GLU A 87 -12.19 25.51 32.77
N GLU A 88 -12.94 26.55 33.15
CA GLU A 88 -13.28 27.65 32.24
C GLU A 88 -12.06 28.47 31.81
N GLU A 89 -11.14 28.76 32.74
CA GLU A 89 -9.90 29.49 32.48
C GLU A 89 -8.93 28.67 31.62
N LYS A 90 -8.85 27.36 31.90
CA LYS A 90 -8.09 26.39 31.09
C LYS A 90 -8.64 26.31 29.67
N GLU A 91 -9.96 26.22 29.50
CA GLU A 91 -10.63 26.27 28.19
C GLU A 91 -10.32 27.58 27.44
N ALA A 92 -10.35 28.72 28.13
CA ALA A 92 -9.98 30.00 27.54
C ALA A 92 -8.50 30.03 27.09
N THR A 93 -7.60 29.47 27.90
CA THR A 93 -6.17 29.37 27.57
C THR A 93 -5.93 28.43 26.39
N LEU A 94 -6.60 27.29 26.32
CA LEU A 94 -6.53 26.37 25.18
C LEU A 94 -7.05 27.02 23.90
N LYS A 95 -8.10 27.83 23.97
CA LYS A 95 -8.57 28.64 22.81
C LYS A 95 -7.53 29.65 22.35
N GLN A 96 -6.79 30.28 23.27
CA GLN A 96 -5.67 31.15 22.91
C GLN A 96 -4.55 30.36 22.21
N GLU A 97 -4.24 29.15 22.67
CA GLU A 97 -3.29 28.25 21.98
C GLU A 97 -3.74 27.87 20.57
N LEU A 98 -5.04 27.60 20.37
CA LEU A 98 -5.60 27.38 19.04
C LEU A 98 -5.51 28.63 18.14
N GLY A 99 -5.56 29.83 18.74
CA GLY A 99 -5.29 31.10 18.07
C GLY A 99 -3.82 31.28 17.69
N PHE A 100 -2.90 30.93 18.59
CA PHE A 100 -1.46 30.95 18.34
C PHE A 100 -1.07 30.03 17.18
N PHE A 101 -1.71 28.87 17.06
CA PHE A 101 -1.55 28.01 15.88
C PHE A 101 -1.88 28.75 14.56
N MET A 102 -2.93 29.58 14.54
CA MET A 102 -3.33 30.33 13.33
C MET A 102 -2.32 31.41 12.94
N GLU A 103 -1.52 31.90 13.89
CA GLU A 103 -0.39 32.78 13.59
C GLU A 103 0.74 32.01 12.92
N LEU A 104 1.11 30.86 13.49
CA LEU A 104 2.27 30.07 13.05
C LEU A 104 2.05 29.27 11.77
N ILE A 105 0.81 28.86 11.48
CA ILE A 105 0.52 28.06 10.26
C ILE A 105 0.82 28.83 8.98
N ARG A 106 0.78 30.18 9.03
CA ARG A 106 1.16 31.05 7.92
C ARG A 106 2.68 31.07 7.68
N ILE A 107 3.48 30.73 8.69
CA ILE A 107 4.94 30.68 8.62
C ILE A 107 5.38 29.36 8.01
N ASN A 108 4.88 28.24 8.54
CA ASN A 108 5.14 26.92 7.99
C ASN A 108 3.88 26.02 8.11
N PRO A 109 3.08 25.89 7.04
CA PRO A 109 1.87 25.06 7.04
C PRO A 109 2.17 23.54 7.08
N LYS A 110 3.43 23.15 6.91
CA LYS A 110 3.91 21.75 6.86
C LYS A 110 4.70 21.36 8.10
N SER A 111 4.58 22.12 9.18
CA SER A 111 5.23 21.78 10.44
C SER A 111 4.48 20.67 11.18
N TYR A 112 5.12 19.50 11.34
CA TYR A 112 4.55 18.37 12.10
C TYR A 112 4.18 18.77 13.53
N TRP A 113 5.03 19.55 14.19
CA TRP A 113 4.89 19.88 15.61
C TRP A 113 3.78 20.87 15.87
N LEU A 114 3.54 21.77 14.91
CA LEU A 114 2.41 22.70 14.96
C LEU A 114 1.07 21.95 14.90
N TRP A 115 0.91 21.01 13.94
CA TRP A 115 -0.28 20.17 13.85
C TRP A 115 -0.43 19.24 15.06
N ASN A 116 0.68 18.68 15.56
CA ASN A 116 0.68 17.86 16.77
C ASN A 116 0.21 18.66 18.01
N HIS A 117 0.70 19.89 18.19
CA HIS A 117 0.29 20.75 19.30
C HIS A 117 -1.19 21.10 19.24
N ARG A 118 -1.73 21.39 18.03
CA ARG A 118 -3.17 21.63 17.86
C ARG A 118 -4.01 20.43 18.28
N ARG A 119 -3.62 19.20 17.89
CA ARG A 119 -4.28 17.96 18.33
C ARG A 119 -4.22 17.81 19.84
N TRP A 120 -3.07 18.09 20.45
CA TRP A 120 -2.92 18.06 21.91
C TRP A 120 -3.85 19.05 22.61
N CYS A 121 -3.98 20.29 22.10
CA CYS A 121 -4.90 21.27 22.66
C CYS A 121 -6.34 20.75 22.65
N LEU A 122 -6.82 20.25 21.50
CA LEU A 122 -8.18 19.74 21.37
C LEU A 122 -8.46 18.51 22.24
N ALA A 123 -7.48 17.60 22.36
CA ALA A 123 -7.57 16.44 23.24
C ALA A 123 -7.56 16.82 24.74
N THR A 124 -7.05 18.01 25.08
CA THR A 124 -6.99 18.52 26.46
C THR A 124 -8.25 19.32 26.82
N MET A 125 -8.97 19.86 25.82
CA MET A 125 -10.23 20.56 26.03
C MET A 125 -11.31 19.57 26.49
N ALA A 126 -12.17 20.01 27.39
CA ALA A 126 -13.35 19.26 27.81
C ALA A 126 -14.42 19.25 26.70
N LYS A 127 -14.53 20.34 25.93
CA LYS A 127 -15.53 20.49 24.85
C LYS A 127 -14.93 21.07 23.55
N PRO A 128 -14.10 20.30 22.83
CA PRO A 128 -13.57 20.72 21.52
C PRO A 128 -14.68 20.93 20.48
N ASP A 129 -14.57 22.00 19.67
CA ASP A 129 -15.50 22.28 18.56
C ASP A 129 -15.01 21.63 17.25
N TRP A 130 -15.32 20.34 17.09
CA TRP A 130 -14.91 19.59 15.91
C TRP A 130 -15.51 20.12 14.60
N LYS A 131 -16.69 20.77 14.64
CA LYS A 131 -17.30 21.38 13.45
C LYS A 131 -16.50 22.59 12.98
N GLN A 132 -15.98 23.39 13.91
CA GLN A 132 -15.05 24.47 13.60
C GLN A 132 -13.74 23.93 13.01
N GLU A 133 -13.22 22.83 13.53
CA GLU A 133 -12.01 22.19 13.01
C GLU A 133 -12.17 21.66 11.57
N LEU A 134 -13.32 21.05 11.25
CA LEU A 134 -13.63 20.65 9.86
C LEU A 134 -13.69 21.85 8.90
N LYS A 135 -14.28 22.96 9.33
CA LYS A 135 -14.31 24.20 8.52
C LYS A 135 -12.91 24.77 8.33
N LEU A 136 -12.08 24.75 9.38
CA LEU A 136 -10.72 25.24 9.34
C LEU A 136 -9.87 24.44 8.33
N VAL A 137 -9.85 23.11 8.48
CA VAL A 137 -9.05 22.25 7.61
C VAL A 137 -9.58 22.30 6.17
N GLY A 138 -10.89 22.46 5.98
CA GLY A 138 -11.51 22.71 4.68
C GLY A 138 -10.89 23.92 3.98
N LYS A 139 -10.83 25.07 4.66
CA LYS A 139 -10.20 26.29 4.13
C LYS A 139 -8.70 26.12 3.86
N MET A 140 -8.00 25.34 4.70
CA MET A 140 -6.57 25.07 4.46
C MET A 140 -6.35 24.21 3.21
N LEU A 141 -7.22 23.24 2.98
CA LEU A 141 -7.21 22.40 1.77
C LEU A 141 -7.76 23.14 0.53
N ASP A 142 -8.43 24.29 0.69
CA ASP A 142 -8.72 25.20 -0.43
C ASP A 142 -7.45 25.96 -0.84
N LEU A 143 -6.56 26.29 0.12
CA LEU A 143 -5.30 27.00 -0.15
C LEU A 143 -4.18 26.08 -0.67
N ASP A 144 -4.07 24.86 -0.14
CA ASP A 144 -3.16 23.82 -0.63
C ASP A 144 -3.88 22.47 -0.60
N ALA A 145 -4.49 22.13 -1.74
CA ALA A 145 -5.27 20.91 -1.93
C ALA A 145 -4.45 19.62 -1.73
N ARG A 146 -3.12 19.70 -1.82
CA ARG A 146 -2.19 18.56 -1.68
C ARG A 146 -1.48 18.54 -0.33
N ASN A 147 -1.87 19.38 0.62
CA ASN A 147 -1.30 19.37 1.96
C ASN A 147 -1.71 18.09 2.71
N PHE A 148 -0.82 17.11 2.74
CA PHE A 148 -1.09 15.83 3.41
C PHE A 148 -1.27 15.98 4.94
N HIS A 149 -0.70 17.01 5.57
CA HIS A 149 -0.97 17.29 6.98
C HIS A 149 -2.42 17.75 7.18
N GLY A 150 -2.94 18.57 6.27
CA GLY A 150 -4.34 18.97 6.26
C GLY A 150 -5.27 17.77 6.09
N TRP A 151 -5.00 16.90 5.12
CA TRP A 151 -5.78 15.66 4.94
C TRP A 151 -5.68 14.71 6.14
N GLY A 152 -4.48 14.54 6.71
CA GLY A 152 -4.28 13.75 7.92
C GLY A 152 -5.01 14.32 9.13
N TYR A 153 -4.99 15.66 9.28
CA TYR A 153 -5.72 16.34 10.34
C TYR A 153 -7.23 16.25 10.16
N ARG A 154 -7.73 16.35 8.92
CA ARG A 154 -9.15 16.15 8.62
C ARG A 154 -9.61 14.77 9.07
N ARG A 155 -8.89 13.70 8.70
CA ARG A 155 -9.19 12.34 9.16
C ARG A 155 -9.17 12.22 10.68
N TYR A 156 -8.18 12.82 11.33
CA TYR A 156 -8.16 12.87 12.79
C TYR A 156 -9.42 13.53 13.39
N VAL A 157 -9.87 14.65 12.84
CA VAL A 157 -11.10 15.32 13.31
C VAL A 157 -12.32 14.42 13.10
N ILE A 158 -12.43 13.74 11.96
CA ILE A 158 -13.49 12.77 11.68
C ILE A 158 -13.45 11.62 12.69
N ASP A 159 -12.28 11.02 12.95
CA ASP A 159 -12.11 9.95 13.93
C ASP A 159 -12.49 10.38 15.36
N GLU A 160 -12.24 11.63 15.74
CA GLU A 160 -12.67 12.18 17.03
C GLU A 160 -14.19 12.41 17.08
N MET A 161 -14.80 12.84 15.97
CA MET A 161 -16.25 13.03 15.87
C MET A 161 -17.01 11.71 15.92
N THR A 162 -16.45 10.63 15.37
CA THR A 162 -17.07 9.29 15.35
C THR A 162 -16.69 8.44 16.57
N ARG A 163 -15.80 8.90 17.43
CA ARG A 163 -15.34 8.12 18.59
C ARG A 163 -16.52 7.74 19.48
N GLY A 164 -16.72 6.43 19.63
CA GLY A 164 -17.80 5.87 20.45
C GLY A 164 -19.18 5.88 19.79
N GLN A 165 -19.27 6.30 18.52
CA GLN A 165 -20.48 6.16 17.71
C GLN A 165 -20.55 4.77 17.08
N VAL A 166 -21.76 4.19 17.07
CA VAL A 166 -22.02 2.90 16.42
C VAL A 166 -22.34 3.10 14.93
N ASP A 167 -22.98 4.22 14.59
CA ASP A 167 -23.33 4.59 13.23
C ASP A 167 -22.56 5.86 12.82
N THR A 168 -21.82 5.75 11.71
CA THR A 168 -20.97 6.81 11.15
C THR A 168 -21.34 7.12 9.69
N GLN A 169 -22.40 6.49 9.15
CA GLN A 169 -22.74 6.53 7.73
C GLN A 169 -22.99 7.94 7.21
N GLU A 170 -23.66 8.80 7.98
CA GLU A 170 -23.93 10.18 7.56
C GLU A 170 -22.64 10.98 7.38
N LEU A 171 -21.67 10.80 8.29
CA LEU A 171 -20.41 11.51 8.24
C LEU A 171 -19.50 10.95 7.13
N ASP A 172 -19.46 9.63 6.96
CA ASP A 172 -18.76 9.00 5.84
C ASP A 172 -19.30 9.50 4.50
N LYS A 173 -20.63 9.61 4.36
CA LYS A 173 -21.26 10.17 3.17
C LYS A 173 -20.89 11.64 2.96
N SER A 174 -20.88 12.45 4.02
CA SER A 174 -20.44 13.85 3.93
C SER A 174 -18.98 13.97 3.51
N GLU A 175 -18.10 13.10 4.02
CA GLU A 175 -16.69 13.06 3.63
C GLU A 175 -16.52 12.57 2.19
N TYR A 176 -17.33 11.60 1.76
CA TYR A 176 -17.38 11.14 0.38
C TYR A 176 -17.77 12.27 -0.58
N GLU A 177 -18.82 13.02 -0.26
CA GLU A 177 -19.23 14.22 -1.02
C GLU A 177 -18.16 15.32 -1.01
N TYR A 178 -17.44 15.47 0.11
CA TYR A 178 -16.30 16.37 0.21
C TYR A 178 -15.18 15.98 -0.76
N THR A 179 -14.85 14.69 -0.88
CA THR A 179 -13.87 14.23 -1.89
C THR A 179 -14.34 14.52 -3.31
N SER A 180 -15.63 14.34 -3.62
CA SER A 180 -16.21 14.71 -4.92
C SER A 180 -16.00 16.19 -5.24
N THR A 181 -16.22 17.05 -4.25
CA THR A 181 -15.99 18.51 -4.39
C THR A 181 -14.52 18.80 -4.66
N LYS A 182 -13.61 18.15 -3.93
CA LYS A 182 -12.16 18.36 -4.09
C LYS A 182 -11.59 17.83 -5.40
N ILE A 183 -12.14 16.73 -5.92
CA ILE A 183 -11.79 16.19 -7.23
C ILE A 183 -12.27 17.11 -8.34
N LYS A 184 -13.52 17.60 -8.27
CA LYS A 184 -14.07 18.55 -9.26
C LYS A 184 -13.35 19.90 -9.28
N GLN A 185 -12.74 20.30 -8.16
CA GLN A 185 -11.89 21.49 -8.11
C GLN A 185 -10.53 21.28 -8.79
N SER A 186 -9.98 20.05 -8.74
CA SER A 186 -8.74 19.69 -9.41
C SER A 186 -8.61 18.16 -9.52
N PHE A 187 -8.58 17.65 -10.75
CA PHE A 187 -8.40 16.22 -11.00
C PHE A 187 -7.02 15.73 -10.56
N SER A 188 -6.02 16.60 -10.54
CA SER A 188 -4.68 16.34 -9.98
C SER A 188 -4.60 16.12 -8.46
N ASN A 189 -5.72 16.19 -7.75
CA ASN A 189 -5.75 16.03 -6.29
C ASN A 189 -5.69 14.55 -5.87
N TYR A 190 -4.50 13.95 -5.93
CA TYR A 190 -4.26 12.56 -5.48
C TYR A 190 -4.76 12.30 -4.04
N SER A 191 -4.68 13.29 -3.15
CA SER A 191 -5.12 13.11 -1.77
C SER A 191 -6.63 12.91 -1.65
N ALA A 192 -7.42 13.58 -2.51
CA ALA A 192 -8.86 13.39 -2.56
C ALA A 192 -9.23 12.02 -3.15
N TRP A 193 -8.60 11.60 -4.25
CA TRP A 193 -8.76 10.27 -4.83
C TRP A 193 -8.41 9.15 -3.85
N HIS A 194 -7.27 9.27 -3.18
CA HIS A 194 -6.83 8.31 -2.18
C HIS A 194 -7.83 8.20 -1.02
N TYR A 195 -8.30 9.34 -0.50
CA TYR A 195 -9.25 9.32 0.61
C TYR A 195 -10.61 8.76 0.18
N ARG A 196 -11.05 9.09 -1.04
CA ARG A 196 -12.24 8.50 -1.65
C ARG A 196 -12.15 6.97 -1.72
N SER A 197 -10.98 6.44 -2.08
CA SER A 197 -10.70 4.99 -2.11
C SER A 197 -10.82 4.32 -0.73
N LYS A 198 -10.67 5.08 0.36
CA LYS A 198 -10.82 4.59 1.74
C LYS A 198 -12.24 4.71 2.27
N LEU A 199 -13.02 5.67 1.76
CA LEU A 199 -14.40 5.87 2.15
C LEU A 199 -15.34 4.92 1.40
N LEU A 200 -15.08 4.67 0.12
CA LEU A 200 -15.99 3.91 -0.76
C LEU A 200 -16.41 2.53 -0.19
N PRO A 201 -15.53 1.71 0.41
CA PRO A 201 -15.93 0.43 1.03
C PRO A 201 -16.97 0.59 2.15
N SER A 202 -16.88 1.65 2.97
CA SER A 202 -17.86 1.94 4.02
C SER A 202 -19.21 2.37 3.43
N ILE A 203 -19.17 3.24 2.41
CA ILE A 203 -20.37 3.76 1.73
C ILE A 203 -21.23 2.65 1.13
N ILE A 204 -20.61 1.57 0.66
CA ILE A 204 -21.32 0.50 -0.06
C ILE A 204 -21.66 -0.72 0.81
N LYS A 205 -21.24 -0.73 2.09
CA LYS A 205 -21.38 -1.91 2.97
C LYS A 205 -22.83 -2.37 3.13
N ASP A 206 -23.74 -1.42 3.36
CA ASP A 206 -25.13 -1.70 3.75
C ASP A 206 -26.18 -1.26 2.71
N ILE A 207 -25.79 -1.08 1.45
CA ILE A 207 -26.70 -0.67 0.36
C ILE A 207 -27.04 -1.85 -0.57
N THR A 208 -28.10 -1.70 -1.36
CA THR A 208 -28.56 -2.71 -2.33
C THR A 208 -27.57 -2.90 -3.47
N THR A 209 -27.62 -4.07 -4.13
CA THR A 209 -26.77 -4.36 -5.29
C THR A 209 -26.96 -3.32 -6.40
N GLU A 210 -28.19 -2.89 -6.65
CA GLU A 210 -28.54 -1.88 -7.65
C GLU A 210 -27.90 -0.53 -7.32
N GLU A 211 -27.93 -0.11 -6.05
CA GLU A 211 -27.26 1.12 -5.59
C GLU A 211 -25.73 1.00 -5.70
N ARG A 212 -25.14 -0.15 -5.36
CA ARG A 212 -23.70 -0.40 -5.56
C ARG A 212 -23.30 -0.24 -7.02
N LYS A 213 -24.08 -0.82 -7.95
CA LYS A 213 -23.85 -0.70 -9.39
C LYS A 213 -23.98 0.74 -9.87
N ALA A 214 -24.97 1.49 -9.36
CA ALA A 214 -25.14 2.90 -9.70
C ALA A 214 -23.95 3.75 -9.24
N ILE A 215 -23.43 3.50 -8.03
CA ILE A 215 -22.21 4.15 -7.51
C ILE A 215 -21.00 3.77 -8.37
N GLY A 216 -20.80 2.48 -8.65
CA GLY A 216 -19.69 2.01 -9.49
C GLY A 216 -19.69 2.67 -10.87
N LYS A 217 -20.87 2.78 -11.50
CA LYS A 217 -21.02 3.50 -12.78
C LYS A 217 -20.66 4.98 -12.65
N SER A 218 -21.18 5.65 -11.62
CA SER A 218 -20.86 7.06 -11.38
C SER A 218 -19.37 7.29 -11.12
N GLU A 219 -18.67 6.34 -10.48
CA GLU A 219 -17.22 6.41 -10.25
C GLU A 219 -16.45 6.27 -11.57
N ILE A 220 -16.81 5.31 -12.41
CA ILE A 220 -16.21 5.13 -13.75
C ILE A 220 -16.43 6.38 -14.59
N ASP A 221 -17.64 6.92 -14.63
CA ASP A 221 -17.96 8.14 -15.38
C ASP A 221 -17.13 9.34 -14.89
N MET A 222 -16.97 9.49 -13.57
CA MET A 222 -16.17 10.59 -13.00
C MET A 222 -14.69 10.46 -13.37
N ILE A 223 -14.14 9.24 -13.34
CA ILE A 223 -12.76 8.98 -13.74
C ILE A 223 -12.60 9.25 -15.22
N LYS A 224 -13.47 8.72 -16.10
CA LYS A 224 -13.39 8.97 -17.54
C LYS A 224 -13.35 10.47 -17.83
N ASN A 225 -14.25 11.25 -17.23
CA ASN A 225 -14.23 12.71 -17.37
C ASN A 225 -12.88 13.33 -16.94
N ALA A 226 -12.28 12.85 -15.85
CA ALA A 226 -10.96 13.31 -15.42
C ALA A 226 -9.86 12.95 -16.44
N LEU A 227 -9.86 11.71 -16.95
CA LEU A 227 -8.88 11.22 -17.93
C LEU A 227 -8.97 11.97 -19.27
N TYR A 228 -10.18 12.25 -19.75
CA TYR A 228 -10.41 13.04 -20.97
C TYR A 228 -10.05 14.52 -20.79
N THR A 229 -10.08 15.04 -19.56
CA THR A 229 -9.75 16.45 -19.29
C THR A 229 -8.25 16.66 -19.05
N GLU A 230 -7.60 15.76 -18.30
CA GLU A 230 -6.19 15.86 -17.92
C GLU A 230 -5.49 14.49 -18.10
N PRO A 231 -5.28 14.01 -19.35
CA PRO A 231 -4.72 12.68 -19.63
C PRO A 231 -3.28 12.49 -19.12
N ASP A 232 -2.55 13.58 -18.86
CA ASP A 232 -1.21 13.54 -18.27
C ASP A 232 -1.21 13.39 -16.74
N ASP A 233 -2.34 13.62 -16.07
CA ASP A 233 -2.39 13.56 -14.61
C ASP A 233 -2.47 12.12 -14.09
N GLN A 234 -1.40 11.70 -13.42
CA GLN A 234 -1.28 10.34 -12.89
C GLN A 234 -2.34 9.94 -11.85
N SER A 235 -2.98 10.90 -11.18
CA SER A 235 -3.81 10.62 -10.00
C SER A 235 -5.07 9.87 -10.38
N ALA A 236 -5.74 10.32 -11.44
CA ALA A 236 -6.94 9.68 -11.96
C ALA A 236 -6.62 8.27 -12.48
N TRP A 237 -5.50 8.07 -13.19
CA TRP A 237 -5.06 6.75 -13.67
C TRP A 237 -4.82 5.75 -12.54
N LEU A 238 -4.16 6.18 -11.46
CA LEU A 238 -3.89 5.30 -10.32
C LEU A 238 -5.18 4.92 -9.57
N TYR A 239 -6.12 5.86 -9.45
CA TYR A 239 -7.44 5.57 -8.89
C TYR A 239 -8.25 4.66 -9.82
N TYR A 240 -8.10 4.82 -11.14
CA TYR A 240 -8.75 3.98 -12.14
C TYR A 240 -8.29 2.53 -12.07
N TRP A 241 -6.99 2.28 -11.92
CA TRP A 241 -6.47 0.91 -11.71
C TRP A 241 -7.00 0.28 -10.43
N TRP A 242 -7.13 1.08 -9.36
CA TRP A 242 -7.74 0.61 -8.12
C TRP A 242 -9.24 0.30 -8.29
N LEU A 243 -9.98 1.15 -9.01
CA LEU A 243 -11.41 0.98 -9.23
C LEU A 243 -11.73 -0.17 -10.19
N VAL A 244 -11.00 -0.35 -11.29
CA VAL A 244 -11.22 -1.53 -12.15
C VAL A 244 -10.80 -2.81 -11.41
N GLY A 245 -9.80 -2.69 -10.55
CA GLY A 245 -9.32 -3.81 -9.76
C GLY A 245 -8.36 -4.69 -10.54
N ARG A 246 -8.00 -5.82 -9.93
CA ARG A 246 -7.08 -6.80 -10.51
C ARG A 246 -7.69 -8.17 -10.45
N VAL A 247 -7.43 -8.94 -11.50
CA VAL A 247 -7.76 -10.35 -11.59
C VAL A 247 -6.79 -11.09 -10.65
N PRO A 248 -7.29 -11.79 -9.62
CA PRO A 248 -6.41 -12.48 -8.69
C PRO A 248 -5.62 -13.56 -9.40
N LYS A 249 -4.31 -13.61 -9.16
CA LYS A 249 -3.43 -14.64 -9.70
C LYS A 249 -3.58 -15.92 -8.89
N ASP A 250 -3.92 -17.01 -9.57
CA ASP A 250 -3.92 -18.32 -8.95
C ASP A 250 -2.48 -18.84 -8.83
N VAL A 251 -2.09 -19.12 -7.59
CA VAL A 251 -0.86 -19.81 -7.21
C VAL A 251 -1.17 -21.30 -7.15
N LYS A 252 -0.38 -22.07 -7.89
CA LYS A 252 -0.54 -23.50 -8.06
C LYS A 252 0.63 -24.25 -7.43
N LEU A 253 0.30 -25.38 -6.83
CA LEU A 253 1.30 -26.38 -6.51
C LEU A 253 1.61 -27.17 -7.79
N LEU A 254 2.82 -27.01 -8.32
CA LEU A 254 3.28 -27.70 -9.53
C LEU A 254 3.47 -29.20 -9.29
N GLY A 255 3.89 -29.58 -8.09
CA GLY A 255 4.00 -30.98 -7.70
C GLY A 255 4.79 -31.22 -6.43
N ALA A 256 4.88 -32.50 -6.08
CA ALA A 256 5.72 -33.02 -5.02
C ALA A 256 6.82 -33.93 -5.61
N TYR A 257 8.06 -33.78 -5.12
CA TYR A 257 9.25 -34.42 -5.69
C TYR A 257 10.04 -35.13 -4.58
N THR A 258 10.71 -36.23 -4.92
CA THR A 258 11.65 -36.89 -4.00
C THR A 258 12.98 -37.14 -4.69
N VAL A 259 14.03 -37.21 -3.90
CA VAL A 259 15.38 -37.56 -4.36
C VAL A 259 15.56 -39.09 -4.36
N PRO A 260 16.46 -39.65 -5.19
CA PRO A 260 16.66 -41.10 -5.29
C PRO A 260 17.01 -41.83 -3.99
N ASP A 261 17.61 -41.14 -3.01
CA ASP A 261 17.89 -41.68 -1.67
C ASP A 261 16.63 -41.76 -0.77
N LYS A 262 15.52 -41.21 -1.25
CA LYS A 262 14.18 -41.16 -0.62
C LYS A 262 14.15 -40.56 0.77
N THR A 263 15.15 -39.76 1.14
CA THR A 263 15.23 -39.16 2.48
C THR A 263 14.45 -37.86 2.62
N SER A 264 14.20 -37.17 1.50
CA SER A 264 13.60 -35.85 1.48
C SER A 264 12.45 -35.77 0.48
N ILE A 265 11.45 -34.95 0.80
CA ILE A 265 10.35 -34.57 -0.09
C ILE A 265 10.35 -33.07 -0.29
N PHE A 266 10.08 -32.64 -1.53
CA PHE A 266 10.02 -31.25 -1.95
C PHE A 266 8.63 -30.91 -2.46
N LEU A 267 8.12 -29.75 -2.10
CA LEU A 267 6.91 -29.14 -2.68
C LEU A 267 7.33 -27.94 -3.51
N VAL A 268 6.86 -27.88 -4.75
CA VAL A 268 7.20 -26.82 -5.69
C VAL A 268 5.95 -26.07 -6.13
N PHE A 269 5.97 -24.76 -5.96
CA PHE A 269 4.91 -23.83 -6.32
C PHE A 269 5.35 -22.96 -7.50
N ASP A 270 4.39 -22.43 -8.26
CA ASP A 270 4.65 -21.51 -9.38
C ASP A 270 4.83 -20.04 -8.96
N ASP A 271 4.72 -19.77 -7.65
CA ASP A 271 4.94 -18.49 -7.01
C ASP A 271 5.44 -18.72 -5.57
N GLU A 272 5.96 -17.68 -4.93
CA GLU A 272 6.43 -17.76 -3.55
C GLU A 272 5.26 -17.93 -2.57
N VAL A 273 5.38 -18.94 -1.72
CA VAL A 273 4.41 -19.20 -0.64
C VAL A 273 5.12 -19.32 0.69
N LEU A 274 4.41 -19.04 1.78
CA LEU A 274 4.87 -19.36 3.12
C LEU A 274 3.99 -20.42 3.76
N LEU A 275 4.62 -21.42 4.37
CA LEU A 275 3.91 -22.42 5.16
C LEU A 275 3.48 -21.82 6.51
N ALA A 276 2.18 -21.82 6.79
CA ALA A 276 1.60 -21.39 8.07
C ALA A 276 1.96 -22.35 9.21
N ARG A 277 2.07 -23.64 8.87
CA ARG A 277 2.34 -24.77 9.75
C ARG A 277 3.06 -25.88 8.96
N ASP A 278 3.62 -26.86 9.65
CA ASP A 278 4.24 -28.01 9.00
C ASP A 278 3.18 -28.86 8.26
N ILE A 279 3.44 -29.15 6.97
CA ILE A 279 2.53 -29.93 6.11
C ILE A 279 2.49 -31.38 6.56
N ASN A 280 1.29 -31.97 6.50
CA ASN A 280 1.07 -33.37 6.82
C ASN A 280 1.53 -34.29 5.68
N VAL A 281 2.49 -35.17 5.96
CA VAL A 281 3.00 -36.19 5.02
C VAL A 281 2.83 -37.57 5.64
N GLN A 282 2.35 -38.53 4.84
CA GLN A 282 2.16 -39.92 5.25
C GLN A 282 3.08 -40.88 4.50
N ASP A 283 3.52 -41.93 5.18
CA ASP A 283 4.25 -43.05 4.59
C ASP A 283 3.32 -44.11 3.97
N ALA A 284 3.90 -45.13 3.35
CA ALA A 284 3.17 -46.26 2.74
C ALA A 284 2.29 -47.04 3.72
N SER A 285 2.57 -46.99 5.02
CA SER A 285 1.76 -47.59 6.08
C SER A 285 0.61 -46.68 6.55
N GLY A 286 0.56 -45.43 6.07
CA GLY A 286 -0.39 -44.41 6.49
C GLY A 286 0.04 -43.67 7.77
N GLN A 287 1.26 -43.89 8.26
CA GLN A 287 1.78 -43.21 9.44
C GLN A 287 2.25 -41.80 9.06
N LYS A 288 1.91 -40.82 9.91
CA LYS A 288 2.36 -39.44 9.76
C LYS A 288 3.87 -39.34 10.01
N ILE A 289 4.59 -38.75 9.06
CA ILE A 289 6.01 -38.47 9.18
C ILE A 289 6.20 -37.12 9.90
N SER A 290 7.01 -37.13 10.95
CA SER A 290 7.41 -35.90 11.66
C SER A 290 8.72 -35.37 11.09
N GLY A 291 8.81 -34.05 10.95
CA GLY A 291 9.98 -33.38 10.42
C GLY A 291 9.74 -31.87 10.39
N HIS A 292 10.73 -31.13 9.95
CA HIS A 292 10.64 -29.67 9.82
C HIS A 292 10.71 -29.25 8.36
N TRP A 293 9.77 -28.40 7.94
CA TRP A 293 9.78 -27.80 6.62
C TRP A 293 10.66 -26.54 6.57
N PHE A 294 11.47 -26.42 5.52
CA PHE A 294 12.29 -25.24 5.28
C PHE A 294 12.30 -24.87 3.79
N GLY A 295 12.43 -23.58 3.48
CA GLY A 295 12.57 -23.09 2.11
C GLY A 295 13.98 -23.34 1.59
N VAL A 296 14.13 -23.97 0.42
CA VAL A 296 15.44 -24.40 -0.13
C VAL A 296 16.35 -23.21 -0.46
N ALA A 297 15.79 -22.11 -0.99
CA ALA A 297 16.52 -20.88 -1.27
C ALA A 297 16.54 -19.89 -0.08
N SER A 298 15.86 -20.23 1.01
CA SER A 298 15.72 -19.32 2.14
C SER A 298 16.92 -19.41 3.08
N THR A 299 17.45 -18.25 3.45
CA THR A 299 18.54 -18.15 4.45
C THR A 299 18.04 -18.32 5.89
N THR A 300 16.72 -18.29 6.12
CA THR A 300 16.10 -18.44 7.45
C THR A 300 14.78 -19.22 7.39
N ALA A 301 14.38 -19.91 8.47
CA ALA A 301 13.20 -20.79 8.47
C ALA A 301 11.82 -20.10 8.29
N LYS A 302 11.75 -18.78 8.06
CA LYS A 302 10.49 -18.00 8.03
C LYS A 302 10.31 -17.09 6.80
N GLN A 303 11.04 -17.31 5.71
CA GLN A 303 10.81 -16.56 4.46
C GLN A 303 9.91 -17.35 3.49
N PRO A 304 9.12 -16.65 2.65
CA PRO A 304 8.46 -17.28 1.52
C PRO A 304 9.45 -18.00 0.60
N SER A 305 9.01 -19.08 -0.02
CA SER A 305 9.81 -19.86 -0.97
C SER A 305 8.90 -20.51 -2.00
N CYS A 306 9.36 -20.61 -3.25
CA CYS A 306 8.70 -21.44 -4.26
C CYS A 306 8.96 -22.94 -4.04
N VAL A 307 10.04 -23.28 -3.31
CA VAL A 307 10.44 -24.67 -3.06
C VAL A 307 10.60 -24.91 -1.56
N TRP A 308 9.83 -25.86 -1.04
CA TRP A 308 9.86 -26.27 0.36
C TRP A 308 10.34 -27.69 0.47
N ALA A 309 11.27 -27.96 1.38
CA ALA A 309 11.81 -29.28 1.65
C ALA A 309 11.48 -29.73 3.07
N LEU A 310 11.11 -31.00 3.23
CA LEU A 310 10.93 -31.62 4.53
C LEU A 310 12.23 -32.32 4.96
N ASN A 311 12.78 -31.90 6.10
CA ASN A 311 13.79 -32.69 6.81
C ASN A 311 13.08 -33.64 7.77
N ALA A 312 12.95 -34.92 7.39
CA ALA A 312 12.30 -35.93 8.23
C ALA A 312 13.19 -36.35 9.40
N ASN A 313 12.60 -36.56 10.58
CA ASN A 313 13.31 -36.99 11.79
C ASN A 313 13.61 -38.51 11.81
N THR A 314 13.50 -39.21 10.67
CA THR A 314 13.61 -40.66 10.57
C THR A 314 14.92 -41.09 9.90
N VAL A 315 15.43 -42.27 10.27
CA VAL A 315 16.69 -42.82 9.74
C VAL A 315 16.36 -43.94 8.74
N GLY A 316 16.76 -43.79 7.47
CA GLY A 316 16.62 -44.80 6.41
C GLY A 316 15.67 -44.43 5.26
N GLU A 317 15.67 -45.24 4.19
CA GLU A 317 14.82 -45.06 3.00
C GLU A 317 13.34 -44.95 3.39
N GLN A 318 12.68 -43.85 3.01
CA GLN A 318 11.25 -43.65 3.24
C GLN A 318 10.44 -44.02 2.01
N LYS A 319 9.30 -44.69 2.23
CA LYS A 319 8.27 -44.88 1.21
C LYS A 319 7.17 -43.88 1.44
N TRP A 320 7.27 -42.74 0.78
CA TRP A 320 6.27 -41.69 0.83
C TRP A 320 4.98 -42.13 0.13
N LYS A 321 3.82 -41.73 0.63
CA LYS A 321 2.52 -42.13 0.05
C LYS A 321 1.68 -40.92 -0.33
N ASP A 322 1.32 -40.11 0.65
CA ASP A 322 0.34 -39.03 0.48
C ASP A 322 0.87 -37.73 1.11
N VAL A 323 0.74 -36.62 0.37
CA VAL A 323 0.88 -35.26 0.93
C VAL A 323 -0.49 -34.59 0.93
N CYS A 324 -0.92 -34.11 2.09
CA CYS A 324 -2.18 -33.40 2.24
C CYS A 324 -1.91 -31.93 2.52
N LEU A 325 -2.36 -31.05 1.61
CA LEU A 325 -2.37 -29.60 1.81
C LEU A 325 -3.80 -29.08 1.90
N THR A 326 -3.99 -28.10 2.76
CA THR A 326 -5.22 -27.33 2.90
C THR A 326 -4.95 -25.85 2.69
N ALA A 327 -6.00 -25.05 2.47
CA ALA A 327 -5.87 -23.60 2.36
C ALA A 327 -5.13 -22.99 3.57
N GLU A 328 -5.40 -23.47 4.78
CA GLU A 328 -4.83 -22.92 6.01
C GLU A 328 -3.34 -23.20 6.20
N ASP A 329 -2.78 -24.08 5.38
CA ASP A 329 -1.36 -24.42 5.42
C ASP A 329 -0.49 -23.41 4.67
N ILE A 330 -1.10 -22.61 3.77
CA ILE A 330 -0.41 -21.70 2.86
C ILE A 330 -0.76 -20.25 3.20
N LEU A 331 0.25 -19.38 3.21
CA LEU A 331 0.09 -17.95 3.37
C LEU A 331 0.73 -17.24 2.17
N LEU A 332 -0.04 -16.39 1.52
CA LEU A 332 0.40 -15.55 0.41
C LEU A 332 0.78 -14.15 0.90
N ASP A 333 1.65 -13.50 0.13
CA ASP A 333 2.21 -12.18 0.39
C ASP A 333 1.30 -11.03 -0.07
N SER A 334 0.29 -11.32 -0.90
CA SER A 334 -0.58 -10.32 -1.50
C SER A 334 -2.04 -10.77 -1.62
N PRO A 335 -3.03 -9.92 -1.31
CA PRO A 335 -4.46 -10.20 -1.52
C PRO A 335 -4.85 -10.37 -2.99
N GLU A 336 -3.95 -10.01 -3.91
CA GLU A 336 -4.10 -10.23 -5.35
C GLU A 336 -3.73 -11.67 -5.76
N LYS A 337 -3.34 -12.54 -4.82
CA LYS A 337 -3.05 -13.95 -5.07
C LYS A 337 -4.07 -14.86 -4.37
N ARG A 338 -4.36 -16.00 -4.98
CA ARG A 338 -5.18 -17.08 -4.41
C ARG A 338 -4.43 -18.39 -4.53
N PHE A 339 -4.68 -19.35 -3.65
CA PHE A 339 -4.07 -20.66 -3.71
C PHE A 339 -5.10 -21.69 -4.21
N CYS A 340 -4.74 -22.44 -5.26
CA CYS A 340 -5.52 -23.58 -5.73
C CYS A 340 -5.26 -24.78 -4.81
N VAL A 341 -6.21 -25.07 -3.93
CA VAL A 341 -6.16 -26.21 -3.01
C VAL A 341 -6.49 -27.49 -3.80
N PRO A 342 -5.59 -28.50 -3.80
CA PRO A 342 -5.88 -29.79 -4.39
C PRO A 342 -7.10 -30.44 -3.74
N SER A 343 -7.98 -31.00 -4.54
CA SER A 343 -9.21 -31.70 -4.12
C SER A 343 -8.93 -33.05 -3.46
N GLU A 344 -7.81 -33.69 -3.81
CA GLU A 344 -7.36 -34.96 -3.26
C GLU A 344 -5.94 -34.87 -2.68
N ALA A 345 -5.59 -35.83 -1.82
CA ALA A 345 -4.22 -35.98 -1.35
C ALA A 345 -3.29 -36.27 -2.54
N ILE A 346 -2.10 -35.67 -2.51
CA ILE A 346 -1.10 -35.82 -3.56
C ILE A 346 -0.43 -37.17 -3.37
N GLN A 347 -0.85 -38.13 -4.18
CA GLN A 347 -0.22 -39.45 -4.22
C GLN A 347 1.17 -39.37 -4.82
N ILE A 348 2.11 -39.99 -4.12
CA ILE A 348 3.51 -40.09 -4.51
C ILE A 348 3.68 -41.37 -5.33
N LYS A 349 3.97 -41.26 -6.63
CA LYS A 349 4.28 -42.38 -7.52
C LYS A 349 5.78 -42.41 -7.85
N GLU A 350 6.40 -43.58 -7.87
CA GLU A 350 7.79 -43.71 -8.31
C GLU A 350 7.85 -43.69 -9.84
N THR A 351 8.62 -42.77 -10.44
CA THR A 351 8.93 -42.80 -11.88
C THR A 351 10.22 -43.57 -12.13
N ALA A 352 10.29 -44.25 -13.28
CA ALA A 352 11.41 -45.12 -13.63
C ALA A 352 12.70 -44.36 -14.03
N ASP A 353 12.63 -43.03 -14.13
CA ASP A 353 13.76 -42.19 -14.52
C ASP A 353 14.74 -42.03 -13.36
N LYS A 354 15.99 -42.43 -13.59
CA LYS A 354 17.04 -42.53 -12.56
C LYS A 354 17.86 -41.25 -12.39
N ASP A 355 17.46 -40.15 -13.01
CA ASP A 355 18.14 -38.86 -12.80
C ASP A 355 17.69 -38.21 -11.49
N VAL A 356 18.62 -37.47 -10.87
CA VAL A 356 18.73 -36.83 -9.54
C VAL A 356 17.44 -36.34 -8.83
N ILE A 357 16.29 -36.26 -9.49
CA ILE A 357 14.97 -36.03 -8.90
C ILE A 357 13.98 -36.93 -9.63
N ALA A 358 13.43 -37.95 -8.95
CA ALA A 358 12.30 -38.69 -9.50
C ALA A 358 11.08 -37.77 -9.42
N LEU A 359 10.57 -37.31 -10.57
CA LEU A 359 9.28 -36.63 -10.65
C LEU A 359 8.22 -37.60 -10.14
N VAL A 360 7.64 -37.33 -8.99
CA VAL A 360 6.83 -38.32 -8.30
C VAL A 360 5.34 -38.23 -8.67
N ARG A 361 4.84 -37.02 -8.99
CA ARG A 361 3.58 -36.78 -9.71
C ARG A 361 3.54 -35.31 -10.10
N GLN A 362 3.32 -35.02 -11.38
CA GLN A 362 2.84 -33.71 -11.81
C GLN A 362 1.35 -33.65 -11.43
N LEU A 363 0.94 -32.65 -10.65
CA LEU A 363 -0.48 -32.41 -10.43
C LEU A 363 -1.05 -31.89 -11.75
N GLU A 364 -1.64 -32.78 -12.54
CA GLU A 364 -2.60 -32.37 -13.54
C GLU A 364 -3.78 -31.74 -12.78
N ALA A 365 -4.13 -30.50 -13.13
CA ALA A 365 -5.22 -29.77 -12.48
C ALA A 365 -6.49 -30.64 -12.48
N CYS A 366 -7.03 -30.94 -11.31
CA CYS A 366 -8.26 -31.70 -11.20
C CYS A 366 -9.44 -30.73 -11.35
N PRO A 367 -10.51 -31.06 -12.11
CA PRO A 367 -11.68 -30.20 -12.23
C PRO A 367 -12.32 -29.81 -10.88
N ASP A 368 -12.09 -30.60 -9.84
CA ASP A 368 -12.66 -30.43 -8.50
C ASP A 368 -11.78 -29.58 -7.55
N ASP A 369 -10.59 -29.12 -7.99
CA ASP A 369 -9.68 -28.31 -7.18
C ASP A 369 -10.32 -26.95 -6.83
N LYS A 370 -10.17 -26.53 -5.56
CA LYS A 370 -10.81 -25.30 -5.06
C LYS A 370 -9.81 -24.17 -4.91
N THR A 371 -10.03 -23.06 -5.61
CA THR A 371 -9.25 -21.84 -5.44
C THR A 371 -9.72 -21.06 -4.21
N VAL A 372 -8.81 -20.74 -3.28
CA VAL A 372 -9.09 -20.04 -2.02
C VAL A 372 -8.10 -18.89 -1.81
N SER A 373 -8.58 -17.72 -1.37
CA SER A 373 -7.72 -16.59 -0.99
C SER A 373 -7.11 -16.81 0.40
N VAL A 374 -5.78 -16.76 0.56
CA VAL A 374 -5.12 -16.96 1.87
C VAL A 374 -3.94 -16.01 2.05
N CYS A 375 -4.07 -14.98 2.90
CA CYS A 375 -3.08 -13.88 3.02
C CYS A 375 -2.54 -13.66 4.44
N LYS A 376 -1.27 -13.26 4.55
CA LYS A 376 -0.50 -13.20 5.82
C LYS A 376 -0.71 -11.92 6.68
N LEU A 377 -1.33 -10.86 6.15
CA LEU A 377 -1.46 -9.54 6.78
C LEU A 377 -2.88 -9.04 6.46
N THR A 378 -3.85 -8.84 7.35
CA THR A 378 -3.84 -8.19 8.67
C THR A 378 -5.09 -8.58 9.47
N SER A 379 -5.00 -8.58 10.80
CA SER A 379 -6.16 -8.38 11.69
C SER A 379 -7.05 -7.25 11.17
N LYS A 380 -8.34 -7.52 10.90
CA LYS A 380 -9.36 -6.53 10.52
C LYS A 380 -9.09 -5.69 9.24
N ARG A 381 -8.54 -6.28 8.18
CA ARG A 381 -9.03 -5.87 6.84
C ARG A 381 -9.98 -6.96 6.40
N GLU A 382 -11.26 -6.63 6.42
CA GLU A 382 -12.29 -7.38 5.71
C GLU A 382 -11.78 -7.66 4.29
N GLU A 383 -12.24 -8.77 3.72
CA GLU A 383 -11.97 -9.22 2.36
C GLU A 383 -12.31 -8.10 1.35
N GLU A 384 -11.44 -7.11 1.20
CA GLU A 384 -11.47 -6.09 0.15
C GLU A 384 -10.93 -6.76 -1.12
N SER A 385 -11.62 -7.82 -1.55
CA SER A 385 -11.62 -8.24 -2.94
C SER A 385 -11.99 -7.02 -3.77
N ASN A 386 -11.22 -6.69 -4.80
CA ASN A 386 -11.50 -5.58 -5.73
C ASN A 386 -12.81 -5.79 -6.56
N SER A 387 -13.77 -6.58 -6.06
CA SER A 387 -15.04 -6.94 -6.69
C SER A 387 -16.26 -6.23 -6.08
N ILE A 388 -16.10 -5.39 -5.04
CA ILE A 388 -17.25 -4.94 -4.21
C ILE A 388 -18.14 -3.92 -4.95
N TRP A 389 -17.63 -3.24 -5.98
CA TRP A 389 -18.34 -2.19 -6.73
C TRP A 389 -18.60 -2.56 -8.22
N GLN A 390 -18.55 -3.85 -8.57
CA GLN A 390 -18.72 -4.31 -9.94
C GLN A 390 -20.13 -4.03 -10.49
N VAL A 391 -20.19 -3.13 -11.47
CA VAL A 391 -21.40 -2.76 -12.25
C VAL A 391 -21.90 -3.97 -13.07
N GLU A 392 -20.94 -4.75 -13.58
CA GLU A 392 -21.06 -5.91 -14.47
C GLU A 392 -20.01 -6.96 -14.09
N ASP A 393 -20.02 -8.13 -14.71
CA ASP A 393 -18.92 -9.08 -14.52
C ASP A 393 -17.56 -8.47 -14.95
N HIS A 394 -16.47 -8.96 -14.37
CA HIS A 394 -15.15 -8.34 -14.55
C HIS A 394 -14.66 -8.39 -16.01
N GLU A 395 -15.04 -9.40 -16.78
CA GLU A 395 -14.65 -9.48 -18.19
C GLU A 395 -15.33 -8.38 -19.00
N SER A 396 -16.65 -8.24 -18.86
CA SER A 396 -17.43 -7.17 -19.51
C SER A 396 -16.92 -5.79 -19.13
N LEU A 397 -16.60 -5.56 -17.84
CA LEU A 397 -15.99 -4.32 -17.39
C LEU A 397 -14.67 -4.04 -18.10
N LEU A 398 -13.73 -5.01 -18.13
CA LEU A 398 -12.44 -4.82 -18.80
C LEU A 398 -12.61 -4.54 -20.30
N LEU A 399 -13.54 -5.22 -20.98
CA LEU A 399 -13.81 -4.99 -22.40
C LEU A 399 -14.33 -3.58 -22.66
N ASN A 400 -15.34 -3.13 -21.91
CA ASN A 400 -15.91 -1.78 -22.04
C ASN A 400 -14.87 -0.68 -21.77
N GLU A 401 -14.02 -0.90 -20.77
CA GLU A 401 -12.96 0.05 -20.41
C GLU A 401 -11.82 0.04 -21.44
N ILE A 402 -11.46 -1.11 -22.01
CA ILE A 402 -10.50 -1.19 -23.14
C ILE A 402 -11.04 -0.43 -24.35
N GLU A 403 -12.30 -0.62 -24.73
CA GLU A 403 -12.94 0.12 -25.83
C GLU A 403 -12.89 1.65 -25.58
N SER A 404 -13.23 2.08 -24.36
CA SER A 404 -13.16 3.50 -23.99
C SER A 404 -11.73 4.07 -24.06
N LEU A 405 -10.71 3.26 -23.76
CA LEU A 405 -9.31 3.67 -23.85
C LEU A 405 -8.82 3.67 -25.31
N GLU A 406 -9.40 2.87 -26.20
CA GLU A 406 -9.10 2.93 -27.64
C GLU A 406 -9.54 4.27 -28.22
N GLU A 407 -10.74 4.73 -27.90
CA GLU A 407 -11.24 6.05 -28.31
C GLU A 407 -10.31 7.18 -27.83
N LEU A 408 -9.88 7.13 -26.56
CA LEU A 408 -8.95 8.13 -26.03
C LEU A 408 -7.56 8.03 -26.67
N LEU A 409 -7.14 6.85 -27.12
CA LEU A 409 -5.82 6.64 -27.76
C LEU A 409 -5.76 7.24 -29.16
N GLU A 410 -6.89 7.33 -29.86
CA GLU A 410 -6.98 8.06 -31.12
C GLU A 410 -6.70 9.55 -30.94
N LEU A 411 -7.08 10.12 -29.79
CA LEU A 411 -6.88 11.52 -29.45
C LEU A 411 -5.49 11.79 -28.87
N GLU A 412 -5.00 10.88 -28.02
CA GLU A 412 -3.76 11.05 -27.23
C GLU A 412 -2.79 9.87 -27.42
N PRO A 413 -2.25 9.66 -28.64
CA PRO A 413 -1.48 8.45 -28.99
C PRO A 413 -0.15 8.31 -28.24
N ASP A 414 0.39 9.42 -27.75
CA ASP A 414 1.67 9.47 -27.03
C ASP A 414 1.48 9.55 -25.50
N SER A 415 0.25 9.44 -25.00
CA SER A 415 0.00 9.43 -23.55
C SER A 415 0.53 8.15 -22.91
N LYS A 416 1.62 8.29 -22.17
CA LYS A 416 2.25 7.16 -21.46
C LYS A 416 1.35 6.50 -20.42
N TRP A 417 0.44 7.26 -19.80
CA TRP A 417 -0.47 6.72 -18.79
C TRP A 417 -1.60 5.93 -19.42
N LEU A 418 -2.13 6.43 -20.53
CA LEU A 418 -3.11 5.73 -21.35
C LEU A 418 -2.55 4.40 -21.87
N LEU A 419 -1.36 4.42 -22.48
CA LEU A 419 -0.69 3.21 -22.98
C LEU A 419 -0.37 2.22 -21.86
N GLN A 420 0.10 2.69 -20.69
CA GLN A 420 0.31 1.82 -19.52
C GLN A 420 -1.01 1.19 -19.05
N THR A 421 -2.08 1.96 -19.00
CA THR A 421 -3.40 1.47 -18.57
C THR A 421 -3.97 0.46 -19.56
N MET A 422 -3.87 0.74 -20.86
CA MET A 422 -4.27 -0.17 -21.94
C MET A 422 -3.52 -1.51 -21.84
N ALA A 423 -2.20 -1.48 -21.73
CA ALA A 423 -1.40 -2.70 -21.56
C ALA A 423 -1.77 -3.45 -20.26
N HIS A 424 -2.01 -2.72 -19.16
CA HIS A 424 -2.42 -3.33 -17.90
C HIS A 424 -3.76 -4.08 -18.04
N PHE A 425 -4.79 -3.44 -18.59
CA PHE A 425 -6.12 -4.03 -18.74
C PHE A 425 -6.15 -5.19 -19.74
N LEU A 426 -5.42 -5.10 -20.86
CA LEU A 426 -5.26 -6.22 -21.79
C LEU A 426 -4.65 -7.44 -21.07
N LEU A 427 -3.64 -7.25 -20.21
CA LEU A 427 -3.04 -8.35 -19.45
C LEU A 427 -3.96 -8.89 -18.36
N GLN A 428 -4.80 -8.07 -17.75
CA GLN A 428 -5.83 -8.55 -16.83
C GLN A 428 -6.88 -9.40 -17.57
N LEU A 429 -7.31 -8.96 -18.76
CA LEU A 429 -8.25 -9.70 -19.61
C LEU A 429 -7.66 -11.05 -20.06
N ASP A 430 -6.40 -11.06 -20.50
CA ASP A 430 -5.67 -12.30 -20.83
C ASP A 430 -5.59 -13.26 -19.63
N LEU A 431 -5.28 -12.75 -18.43
CA LEU A 431 -5.23 -13.59 -17.23
C LEU A 431 -6.59 -14.20 -16.89
N LEU A 432 -7.66 -13.41 -16.97
CA LEU A 432 -9.02 -13.85 -16.67
C LEU A 432 -9.48 -14.95 -17.63
N ARG A 433 -9.25 -14.75 -18.94
CA ARG A 433 -9.63 -15.74 -19.98
C ARG A 433 -8.85 -17.04 -19.85
N ARG A 434 -7.56 -16.97 -19.50
CA ARG A 434 -6.73 -18.16 -19.21
C ARG A 434 -7.24 -18.95 -18.02
N GLN A 435 -7.69 -18.27 -16.97
CA GLN A 435 -8.26 -18.93 -15.79
C GLN A 435 -9.61 -19.60 -16.10
N GLN A 436 -10.36 -19.08 -17.08
CA GLN A 436 -11.63 -19.66 -17.52
C GLN A 436 -11.50 -20.74 -18.62
N GLY A 437 -10.28 -21.06 -19.07
CA GLY A 437 -10.03 -22.10 -20.06
C GLY A 437 -10.36 -21.70 -21.51
N SER A 438 -10.15 -20.43 -21.87
CA SER A 438 -10.31 -19.93 -23.24
C SER A 438 -9.30 -20.58 -24.22
N THR A 439 -9.55 -20.45 -25.53
CA THR A 439 -8.68 -21.05 -26.55
C THR A 439 -7.38 -20.27 -26.73
N VAL A 440 -6.27 -21.00 -26.86
CA VAL A 440 -4.89 -20.45 -26.96
C VAL A 440 -4.74 -19.40 -28.08
N GLU A 441 -5.51 -19.50 -29.17
CA GLU A 441 -5.47 -18.56 -30.30
C GLU A 441 -5.99 -17.16 -29.95
N VAL A 442 -7.07 -17.04 -29.17
CA VAL A 442 -7.65 -15.73 -28.77
C VAL A 442 -6.78 -15.03 -27.72
N GLU A 443 -6.15 -15.81 -26.84
CA GLU A 443 -5.23 -15.31 -25.81
C GLU A 443 -3.93 -14.75 -26.41
N SER A 444 -3.44 -15.37 -27.48
CA SER A 444 -2.21 -14.96 -28.17
C SER A 444 -2.31 -13.54 -28.74
N ASP A 445 -3.48 -13.14 -29.25
CA ASP A 445 -3.69 -11.82 -29.85
C ASP A 445 -3.67 -10.68 -28.80
N ILE A 446 -4.43 -10.84 -27.71
CA ILE A 446 -4.50 -9.86 -26.61
C ILE A 446 -3.11 -9.62 -26.01
N ARG A 447 -2.37 -10.70 -25.73
CA ARG A 447 -1.02 -10.62 -25.17
C ARG A 447 -0.05 -9.97 -26.14
N SER A 448 -0.12 -10.33 -27.43
CA SER A 448 0.72 -9.73 -28.48
C SER A 448 0.48 -8.23 -28.60
N ARG A 449 -0.78 -7.80 -28.51
CA ARG A 449 -1.16 -6.38 -28.49
C ARG A 449 -0.59 -5.66 -27.26
N ALA A 450 -0.73 -6.23 -26.06
CA ALA A 450 -0.16 -5.65 -24.85
C ALA A 450 1.38 -5.51 -24.94
N LEU A 451 2.07 -6.54 -25.44
CA LEU A 451 3.52 -6.52 -25.66
C LEU A 451 3.95 -5.42 -26.65
N LYS A 452 3.20 -5.21 -27.73
CA LYS A 452 3.45 -4.13 -28.68
C LYS A 452 3.40 -2.76 -27.99
N ILE A 453 2.41 -2.54 -27.13
CA ILE A 453 2.25 -1.29 -26.36
C ILE A 453 3.40 -1.11 -25.36
N ILE A 454 3.79 -2.17 -24.63
CA ILE A 454 4.90 -2.13 -23.67
C ILE A 454 6.23 -1.75 -24.36
N ARG A 455 6.48 -2.29 -25.56
CA ARG A 455 7.65 -1.90 -26.36
C ARG A 455 7.60 -0.43 -26.78
N GLN A 456 6.43 0.05 -27.21
CA GLN A 456 6.23 1.46 -27.57
C GLN A 456 6.50 2.39 -26.39
N LEU A 457 6.07 2.02 -25.18
CA LEU A 457 6.30 2.79 -23.95
C LEU A 457 7.78 3.07 -23.68
N SER A 458 8.68 2.17 -24.06
CA SER A 458 10.13 2.39 -23.92
C SER A 458 10.65 3.57 -24.73
N SER A 459 10.02 3.86 -25.88
CA SER A 459 10.35 5.04 -26.68
C SER A 459 9.67 6.32 -26.18
N ILE A 460 8.45 6.22 -25.62
CA ILE A 460 7.66 7.36 -25.17
C ILE A 460 8.10 7.87 -23.79
N ASP A 461 8.49 6.98 -22.88
CA ASP A 461 8.95 7.32 -21.52
C ASP A 461 10.33 6.70 -21.26
N PRO A 462 11.40 7.21 -21.91
CA PRO A 462 12.73 6.60 -21.91
C PRO A 462 13.35 6.51 -20.50
N ASP A 463 13.01 7.43 -19.61
CA ASP A 463 13.43 7.44 -18.21
C ASP A 463 12.97 6.18 -17.43
N ARG A 464 11.93 5.48 -17.93
CA ARG A 464 11.41 4.23 -17.36
C ARG A 464 11.60 3.02 -18.29
N SER A 465 12.41 3.14 -19.35
CA SER A 465 12.67 2.05 -20.31
C SER A 465 12.98 0.71 -19.65
N GLN A 466 13.86 0.67 -18.63
CA GLN A 466 14.18 -0.57 -17.92
C GLN A 466 12.95 -1.22 -17.24
N ARG A 467 12.04 -0.41 -16.68
CA ARG A 467 10.80 -0.92 -16.09
C ARG A 467 9.91 -1.58 -17.15
N TYR A 468 9.86 -1.03 -18.37
CA TYR A 468 9.08 -1.62 -19.46
C TYR A 468 9.73 -2.89 -20.00
N ILE A 469 11.07 -2.96 -20.06
CA ILE A 469 11.80 -4.19 -20.38
C ILE A 469 11.51 -5.29 -19.36
N ASP A 470 11.55 -4.97 -18.06
CA ASP A 470 11.23 -5.93 -17.01
C ASP A 470 9.76 -6.37 -17.09
N TRP A 471 8.85 -5.45 -17.44
CA TRP A 471 7.44 -5.77 -17.64
C TRP A 471 7.24 -6.70 -18.86
N GLU A 472 7.85 -6.40 -19.99
CA GLU A 472 7.84 -7.26 -21.17
C GLU A 472 8.35 -8.66 -20.83
N HIS A 473 9.50 -8.76 -20.17
CA HIS A 473 10.10 -10.02 -19.75
C HIS A 473 9.14 -10.86 -18.89
N ASN A 474 8.47 -10.22 -17.92
CA ASN A 474 7.50 -10.88 -17.05
C ASN A 474 6.25 -11.37 -17.78
N VAL A 475 5.86 -10.72 -18.89
CA VAL A 475 4.73 -11.16 -19.73
C VAL A 475 5.16 -12.28 -20.68
N THR A 476 6.38 -12.22 -21.23
CA THR A 476 6.90 -13.22 -22.17
C THR A 476 7.36 -14.51 -21.50
N LYS A 477 7.76 -14.45 -20.23
CA LYS A 477 7.87 -15.64 -19.40
C LYS A 477 6.48 -16.26 -19.34
N ALA A 478 6.29 -17.34 -20.11
CA ALA A 478 5.09 -18.13 -20.01
C ALA A 478 4.81 -18.43 -18.51
N PRO A 479 3.54 -18.56 -18.08
CA PRO A 479 3.31 -19.37 -16.89
C PRO A 479 4.07 -20.67 -17.11
N LEU A 480 4.71 -21.16 -16.07
CA LEU A 480 5.70 -22.24 -15.98
C LEU A 480 5.31 -23.61 -16.60
N ASN A 481 4.44 -23.64 -17.62
CA ASN A 481 4.02 -24.79 -18.40
C ASN A 481 5.05 -25.21 -19.47
N SER A 482 5.88 -24.31 -20.01
CA SER A 482 7.05 -24.69 -20.85
C SER A 482 8.33 -24.83 -20.05
N GLY A 483 8.29 -24.49 -18.75
CA GLY A 483 9.44 -24.41 -17.88
C GLY A 483 9.58 -25.61 -16.96
N LEU A 484 8.99 -26.78 -17.22
CA LEU A 484 9.29 -27.96 -16.41
C LEU A 484 10.78 -28.31 -16.51
N ASP A 485 11.41 -28.20 -17.68
CA ASP A 485 12.85 -28.46 -17.83
C ASP A 485 13.72 -27.35 -17.21
N GLU A 486 13.26 -26.09 -17.25
CA GLU A 486 13.99 -24.94 -16.71
C GLU A 486 13.84 -24.83 -15.18
N ILE A 487 12.63 -25.09 -14.67
CA ILE A 487 12.34 -25.33 -13.25
C ILE A 487 13.08 -26.57 -12.80
N ASN A 488 13.03 -27.69 -13.53
CA ASN A 488 13.83 -28.87 -13.19
C ASN A 488 15.30 -28.52 -13.17
N GLY A 489 15.82 -27.66 -14.06
CA GLY A 489 17.20 -27.17 -14.03
C GLY A 489 17.53 -26.34 -12.80
N GLN A 490 16.70 -25.34 -12.45
CA GLN A 490 16.89 -24.48 -11.28
C GLN A 490 16.62 -25.21 -9.96
N LEU A 491 15.63 -26.09 -9.93
CA LEU A 491 15.29 -27.00 -8.84
C LEU A 491 16.42 -28.02 -8.65
N ARG A 492 16.95 -28.62 -9.73
CA ARG A 492 18.15 -29.48 -9.68
C ARG A 492 19.33 -28.72 -9.11
N SER A 493 19.60 -27.50 -9.55
CA SER A 493 20.69 -26.68 -9.02
C SER A 493 20.50 -26.36 -7.54
N SER A 494 19.29 -25.97 -7.12
CA SER A 494 18.99 -25.59 -5.74
C SER A 494 18.97 -26.79 -4.79
N ILE A 495 18.45 -27.93 -5.25
CA ILE A 495 18.48 -29.20 -4.50
C ILE A 495 19.90 -29.74 -4.44
N GLN A 496 20.68 -29.69 -5.53
CA GLN A 496 22.07 -30.12 -5.56
C GLN A 496 22.93 -29.27 -4.62
N GLU A 497 22.79 -27.94 -4.64
CA GLU A 497 23.46 -27.07 -3.66
C GLU A 497 23.09 -27.41 -2.21
N HIS A 498 21.85 -27.82 -1.94
CA HIS A 498 21.45 -28.25 -0.60
C HIS A 498 22.10 -29.59 -0.22
N LEU A 499 22.11 -30.56 -1.14
CA LEU A 499 22.76 -31.86 -0.94
C LEU A 499 24.27 -31.68 -0.72
N ASP A 500 24.92 -30.76 -1.44
CA ASP A 500 26.35 -30.47 -1.32
C ASP A 500 26.72 -29.75 0.00
N ARG A 501 25.74 -29.12 0.68
CA ARG A 501 25.92 -28.43 1.97
C ARG A 501 25.69 -29.32 3.20
N LYS A 502 25.06 -30.50 3.02
CA LYS A 502 24.89 -31.53 4.06
C LYS A 502 26.12 -32.43 4.11
#